data_AF-A0A3P3Z2L9-F1
#
_entry.id   AF-A0A3P3Z2L9-F1
#
_cell.length_a   1.000
_cell.length_b   1.000
_cell.length_c   1.000
_cell.angle_alpha   90.00
_cell.angle_beta   90.00
_cell.angle_gamma   90.00
#
_symmetry.space_group_name_H-M   'P 1'
#
loop_
_entity.id
_entity.type
_entity.pdbx_description
1 polymer ?
#
loop_
_entity_poly.entity_id
_entity_poly.type
_entity_poly.pdbx_seq_one_letter_code
_entity_poly.pdbx_strand_id
1 'polypeptide(L)'
;MEEVYQGCVDILQLDEFTTRLRDIVQRAFSKAKSMGNTADDGQESSDYVELLEFRLMLCYIYDYFELTVMFDEIDTSGNMLVSAKEFKAALPRIGEWGVAIEDPDKIFKEIDTNSTGQVTFDEFAAWATGCKLNTKGDPGNRKK
;
A
#
# COMPACT_ATOMS: atom_id res chain seq x y z
N MET A 1 -0.91 -14.73 11.39
CA MET A 1 -0.72 -13.26 11.25
C MET A 1 -0.22 -12.61 12.54
N GLU A 2 -0.77 -12.91 13.72
CA GLU A 2 -0.37 -12.22 14.97
C GLU A 2 1.13 -12.36 15.32
N GLU A 3 1.72 -13.55 15.13
CA GLU A 3 3.17 -13.75 15.33
C GLU A 3 4.02 -12.89 14.38
N VAL A 4 3.55 -12.69 13.14
CA VAL A 4 4.22 -11.85 12.15
C VAL A 4 4.16 -10.39 12.56
N TYR A 5 3.00 -9.93 13.02
CA TYR A 5 2.83 -8.58 13.56
C TYR A 5 3.75 -8.35 14.75
N GLN A 6 3.78 -9.29 15.70
CA GLN A 6 4.65 -9.20 16.87
C GLN A 6 6.13 -9.18 16.48
N GLY A 7 6.54 -9.95 15.47
CA GLY A 7 7.90 -9.88 14.92
C GLY A 7 8.23 -8.52 14.30
N CYS A 8 7.27 -7.87 13.64
CA CYS A 8 7.44 -6.52 13.10
C CYS A 8 7.60 -5.46 14.20
N VAL A 9 6.97 -5.67 15.35
CA VAL A 9 7.08 -4.80 16.53
C VAL A 9 8.38 -5.08 17.29
N ASP A 10 8.56 -6.30 17.78
CA ASP A 10 9.64 -6.61 18.74
C ASP A 10 11.02 -6.68 18.10
N ILE A 11 11.10 -7.15 16.85
CA ILE A 11 12.39 -7.40 16.17
C ILE A 11 12.71 -6.29 15.20
N LEU A 12 11.74 -5.90 14.35
CA LEU A 12 11.97 -4.86 13.34
C LEU A 12 11.68 -3.44 13.86
N GLN A 13 11.00 -3.30 15.01
CA GLN A 13 10.69 -2.01 15.65
C GLN A 13 9.99 -1.03 14.70
N LEU A 14 9.11 -1.56 13.85
CA LEU A 14 8.43 -0.76 12.82
C LEU A 14 7.32 0.14 13.38
N ASP A 15 6.86 -0.11 14.60
CA ASP A 15 5.82 0.65 15.28
C ASP A 15 6.32 2.03 15.73
N GLU A 16 7.63 2.23 15.84
CA GLU A 16 8.23 3.54 16.09
C GLU A 16 8.01 4.53 14.94
N PHE A 17 7.81 4.04 13.73
CA PHE A 17 7.71 4.86 12.52
C PHE A 17 6.27 5.16 12.09
N THR A 18 5.31 4.32 12.50
CA THR A 18 3.90 4.52 12.13
C THR A 18 2.95 3.87 13.12
N THR A 19 1.89 4.59 13.46
CA THR A 19 0.77 4.06 14.25
C THR A 19 -0.11 3.09 13.46
N ARG A 20 0.12 2.95 12.14
CA ARG A 20 -0.66 2.13 11.21
C ARG A 20 -0.01 0.79 10.88
N LEU A 21 1.01 0.39 11.64
CA LEU A 21 1.79 -0.83 11.38
C LEU A 21 0.90 -2.06 11.23
N ARG A 22 -0.13 -2.20 12.08
CA ARG A 22 -1.04 -3.35 12.04
C ARG A 22 -1.74 -3.48 10.68
N ASP A 23 -2.26 -2.38 10.16
CA ASP A 23 -2.96 -2.37 8.87
C ASP A 23 -1.98 -2.67 7.72
N ILE A 24 -0.77 -2.11 7.78
CA ILE A 24 0.29 -2.36 6.80
C ILE A 24 0.65 -3.85 6.77
N VAL A 25 0.93 -4.44 7.93
CA VAL A 25 1.30 -5.87 8.06
C VAL A 25 0.15 -6.75 7.58
N GLN A 26 -1.09 -6.43 7.92
CA GLN A 26 -2.26 -7.19 7.46
C GLN A 26 -2.40 -7.16 5.94
N ARG A 27 -2.29 -5.97 5.32
CA ARG A 27 -2.37 -5.81 3.85
C ARG A 27 -1.22 -6.56 3.15
N ALA A 28 0.00 -6.41 3.65
CA ALA A 28 1.18 -7.07 3.11
C ALA A 28 1.09 -8.60 3.22
N PHE A 29 0.61 -9.11 4.36
CA PHE A 29 0.37 -10.54 4.58
C PHE A 29 -0.65 -11.08 3.57
N SER A 30 -1.82 -10.44 3.45
CA SER A 30 -2.86 -10.86 2.50
C SER A 30 -2.37 -10.85 1.05
N LYS A 31 -1.58 -9.83 0.65
CA LYS A 31 -1.00 -9.78 -0.69
C LYS A 31 0.07 -10.84 -0.92
N ALA A 32 0.96 -11.05 0.04
CA ALA A 32 1.96 -12.10 -0.04
C ALA A 32 1.34 -13.50 -0.18
N LYS A 33 0.29 -13.81 0.59
CA LYS A 33 -0.48 -15.07 0.44
C LYS A 33 -1.10 -15.20 -0.95
N SER A 34 -1.69 -14.13 -1.48
CA SER A 34 -2.29 -14.16 -2.83
C SER A 34 -1.28 -14.34 -3.97
N MET A 35 -0.03 -13.89 -3.77
CA MET A 35 1.03 -13.90 -4.80
C MET A 35 1.98 -15.09 -4.69
N GLY A 36 2.17 -15.63 -3.48
CA GLY A 36 2.99 -16.83 -3.23
C GLY A 36 2.32 -18.12 -3.72
N ASN A 37 0.99 -18.11 -3.88
CA ASN A 37 0.22 -19.28 -4.26
C ASN A 37 -0.04 -19.34 -5.78
N THR A 38 1.02 -19.52 -6.59
CA THR A 38 0.88 -19.81 -8.04
C THR A 38 0.59 -21.29 -8.34
N ALA A 39 0.46 -22.14 -7.31
CA ALA A 39 0.07 -23.54 -7.43
C ALA A 39 -1.27 -23.75 -6.72
N ASP A 40 -2.35 -23.47 -7.46
CA ASP A 40 -3.71 -23.84 -7.06
C ASP A 40 -3.82 -25.38 -7.00
N ASP A 41 -3.82 -25.93 -5.79
CA ASP A 41 -4.22 -27.32 -5.55
C ASP A 41 -5.33 -27.41 -4.49
N GLY A 42 -6.18 -26.37 -4.40
CA GLY A 42 -7.41 -26.40 -3.62
C GLY A 42 -7.24 -26.65 -2.11
N GLN A 43 -6.04 -26.47 -1.56
CA GLN A 43 -5.74 -26.73 -0.16
C GLN A 43 -5.94 -25.46 0.68
N GLU A 44 -6.62 -25.61 1.81
CA GLU A 44 -6.81 -24.53 2.80
C GLU A 44 -5.49 -23.80 3.04
N SER A 45 -5.49 -22.50 2.76
CA SER A 45 -4.36 -21.61 3.01
C SER A 45 -3.96 -21.73 4.48
N SER A 46 -2.82 -22.35 4.76
CA SER A 46 -2.32 -22.45 6.14
C SER A 46 -2.17 -21.05 6.74
N ASP A 47 -2.36 -20.93 8.06
CA ASP A 47 -2.17 -19.69 8.82
C ASP A 47 -0.71 -19.21 8.86
N TYR A 48 0.22 -20.02 8.32
CA TYR A 48 1.65 -19.73 8.23
C TYR A 48 2.04 -19.04 6.91
N VAL A 49 3.17 -18.35 6.99
CA VAL A 49 3.84 -17.70 5.87
C VAL A 49 5.01 -18.55 5.44
N GLU A 50 5.00 -19.05 4.21
CA GLU A 50 6.14 -19.79 3.64
C GLU A 50 7.32 -18.86 3.35
N LEU A 51 8.52 -19.42 3.13
CA LEU A 51 9.74 -18.62 2.95
C LEU A 51 9.64 -17.64 1.76
N LEU A 52 8.97 -18.02 0.68
CA LEU A 52 8.73 -17.12 -0.46
C LEU A 52 7.70 -16.04 -0.11
N GLU A 53 6.59 -16.43 0.53
CA GLU A 53 5.57 -15.49 1.00
C GLU A 53 6.16 -14.49 2.00
N PHE A 54 7.09 -14.91 2.86
CA PHE A 54 7.72 -14.04 3.85
C PHE A 54 8.58 -12.98 3.18
N ARG A 55 9.37 -13.36 2.17
CA ARG A 55 10.17 -12.41 1.38
C ARG A 55 9.29 -11.42 0.64
N LEU A 56 8.20 -11.89 0.03
CA LEU A 56 7.23 -11.03 -0.66
C LEU A 56 6.53 -10.08 0.32
N MET A 57 6.16 -10.59 1.49
CA MET A 57 5.53 -9.82 2.54
C MET A 57 6.42 -8.67 3.02
N LEU A 58 7.71 -8.92 3.25
CA LEU A 58 8.65 -7.84 3.63
C LEU A 58 8.77 -6.76 2.55
N CYS A 59 8.74 -7.14 1.26
CA CYS A 59 8.70 -6.17 0.16
C CYS A 59 7.39 -5.35 0.20
N TYR A 60 6.25 -6.01 0.37
CA TYR A 60 4.97 -5.32 0.46
C TYR A 60 4.88 -4.41 1.69
N ILE A 61 5.42 -4.81 2.84
CA ILE A 61 5.51 -3.95 4.02
C ILE A 61 6.27 -2.67 3.65
N TYR A 62 7.45 -2.79 3.05
CA TYR A 62 8.24 -1.63 2.62
C TYR A 62 7.45 -0.69 1.68
N ASP A 63 6.82 -1.25 0.64
CA ASP A 63 6.02 -0.46 -0.31
C ASP A 63 4.83 0.23 0.38
N TYR A 64 4.09 -0.50 1.24
CA TYR A 64 2.96 0.06 1.98
C TYR A 64 3.40 1.10 3.01
N PHE A 65 4.61 1.02 3.55
CA PHE A 65 5.17 2.05 4.43
C PHE A 65 5.32 3.38 3.70
N GLU A 66 5.96 3.37 2.53
CA GLU A 66 6.11 4.59 1.72
C GLU A 66 4.74 5.16 1.31
N LEU A 67 3.81 4.30 0.88
CA LEU A 67 2.46 4.70 0.51
C LEU A 67 1.65 5.26 1.69
N THR A 68 1.86 4.73 2.90
CA THR A 68 1.18 5.22 4.11
C THR A 68 1.66 6.60 4.49
N VAL A 69 2.97 6.85 4.44
CA VAL A 69 3.53 8.19 4.69
C VAL A 69 2.96 9.19 3.69
N MET A 70 2.91 8.83 2.40
CA MET A 70 2.30 9.67 1.38
C MET A 70 0.83 9.93 1.65
N PHE A 71 0.07 8.88 1.99
CA PHE A 71 -1.35 9.00 2.27
C PHE A 71 -1.63 9.91 3.47
N ASP A 72 -0.85 9.77 4.55
CA ASP A 72 -0.99 10.59 5.76
C ASP A 72 -0.64 12.07 5.51
N GLU A 73 0.23 12.37 4.54
CA GLU A 73 0.49 13.76 4.12
C GLU A 73 -0.67 14.38 3.31
N ILE A 74 -1.51 13.54 2.69
CA ILE A 74 -2.69 13.99 1.92
C ILE A 74 -3.94 14.05 2.81
N ASP A 75 -4.18 13.04 3.63
CA ASP A 75 -5.32 12.93 4.54
C ASP A 75 -5.14 13.85 5.76
N THR A 76 -5.38 15.14 5.55
CA THR A 76 -5.32 16.14 6.62
C THR A 76 -6.40 15.97 7.68
N SER A 77 -7.51 15.29 7.34
CA SER A 77 -8.62 15.06 8.26
C SER A 77 -8.40 13.88 9.20
N GLY A 78 -7.50 12.96 8.84
CA GLY A 78 -7.17 11.75 9.60
C GLY A 78 -8.29 10.72 9.59
N ASN A 79 -9.23 10.80 8.65
CA ASN A 79 -10.39 9.89 8.56
C ASN A 79 -10.10 8.64 7.70
N MET A 80 -8.86 8.45 7.27
CA MET A 80 -8.43 7.38 6.35
C MET A 80 -9.06 7.44 4.96
N LEU A 81 -9.56 8.61 4.54
CA LEU A 81 -10.21 8.84 3.26
C LEU A 81 -9.76 10.17 2.66
N VAL A 82 -9.28 10.15 1.43
CA VAL A 82 -8.88 11.38 0.75
C VAL A 82 -10.08 11.95 0.01
N SER A 83 -10.55 13.12 0.43
CA SER A 83 -11.55 13.88 -0.31
C SER A 83 -10.93 14.57 -1.54
N ALA A 84 -11.76 14.93 -2.53
CA ALA A 84 -11.30 15.70 -3.69
C ALA A 84 -10.63 17.04 -3.30
N LYS A 85 -11.02 17.62 -2.17
CA LYS A 85 -10.41 18.84 -1.64
C LYS A 85 -9.00 18.59 -1.10
N GLU A 86 -8.82 17.52 -0.34
CA GLU A 86 -7.51 17.11 0.19
C GLU A 86 -6.56 16.71 -0.93
N PHE A 87 -7.04 15.95 -1.90
CA PHE A 87 -6.28 15.58 -3.09
C PHE A 87 -5.76 16.81 -3.85
N LYS A 88 -6.64 17.80 -4.10
CA LYS A 88 -6.27 19.05 -4.76
C LYS A 88 -5.27 19.87 -3.95
N ALA A 89 -5.39 19.88 -2.63
CA ALA A 89 -4.45 20.57 -1.75
C ALA A 89 -3.06 19.91 -1.77
N ALA A 90 -3.00 18.61 -1.98
CA ALA A 90 -1.75 17.84 -2.00
C ALA A 90 -1.05 17.79 -3.37
N LEU A 91 -1.60 18.39 -4.44
CA LEU A 91 -0.98 18.39 -5.78
C LEU A 91 0.48 18.85 -5.81
N PRO A 92 0.90 19.90 -5.06
CA PRO A 92 2.31 20.27 -5.02
C PRO A 92 3.19 19.15 -4.48
N ARG A 93 2.73 18.45 -3.44
CA ARG A 93 3.46 17.35 -2.79
C ARG A 93 3.52 16.11 -3.68
N ILE A 94 2.41 15.78 -4.35
CA ILE A 94 2.36 14.73 -5.36
C ILE A 94 3.33 15.03 -6.52
N GLY A 95 3.45 16.30 -6.91
CA GLY A 95 4.44 16.77 -7.88
C GLY A 95 5.89 16.53 -7.44
N GLU A 96 6.21 16.73 -6.16
CA GLU A 96 7.53 16.44 -5.58
C GLU A 96 7.87 14.94 -5.61
N TRP A 97 6.85 14.07 -5.52
CA TRP A 97 7.02 12.62 -5.69
C TRP A 97 7.22 12.20 -7.17
N GLY A 98 7.18 13.15 -8.10
CA GLY A 98 7.45 12.92 -9.52
C GLY A 98 6.21 12.63 -10.37
N VAL A 99 5.01 12.85 -9.82
CA VAL A 99 3.74 12.69 -10.56
C VAL A 99 3.17 14.07 -10.89
N ALA A 100 3.27 14.46 -12.16
CA ALA A 100 2.64 15.69 -12.64
C ALA A 100 1.17 15.43 -12.99
N ILE A 101 0.27 16.14 -12.32
CA ILE A 101 -1.17 16.06 -12.55
C ILE A 101 -1.65 17.33 -13.26
N GLU A 102 -2.07 17.19 -14.51
CA GLU A 102 -2.60 18.31 -15.31
C GLU A 102 -4.08 18.59 -15.01
N ASP A 103 -4.89 17.54 -14.82
CA ASP A 103 -6.30 17.63 -14.49
C ASP A 103 -6.61 16.85 -13.20
N PRO A 104 -6.62 17.52 -12.03
CA PRO A 104 -6.79 16.83 -10.76
C PRO A 104 -8.20 16.27 -10.56
N ASP A 105 -9.22 16.88 -11.18
CA ASP A 105 -10.60 16.37 -11.10
C ASP A 105 -10.76 15.09 -11.91
N LYS A 106 -10.12 15.02 -13.07
CA LYS A 106 -10.08 13.80 -13.89
C LYS A 106 -9.31 12.69 -13.18
N ILE A 107 -8.10 12.98 -12.69
CA ILE A 107 -7.28 11.97 -12.00
C ILE A 107 -8.00 11.49 -10.73
N PHE A 108 -8.60 12.37 -9.94
CA PHE A 108 -9.35 11.95 -8.76
C PHE A 108 -10.46 10.95 -9.10
N LYS A 109 -11.21 11.19 -10.19
CA LYS A 109 -12.24 10.26 -10.66
C LYS A 109 -11.69 8.95 -11.20
N GLU A 110 -10.49 8.95 -11.76
CA GLU A 110 -9.81 7.72 -12.20
C GLU A 110 -9.37 6.88 -10.99
N ILE A 111 -9.01 7.53 -9.88
CA ILE A 111 -8.63 6.86 -8.63
C ILE A 111 -9.86 6.34 -7.86
N ASP A 112 -10.94 7.14 -7.78
CA ASP A 112 -12.21 6.80 -7.12
C ASP A 112 -13.03 5.78 -7.95
N THR A 113 -12.49 4.55 -8.04
CA THR A 113 -13.05 3.47 -8.86
C THR A 113 -14.43 3.03 -8.40
N ASN A 114 -14.71 3.13 -7.10
CA ASN A 114 -16.02 2.82 -6.53
C ASN A 114 -17.01 4.00 -6.59
N SER A 115 -16.57 5.19 -7.05
CA SER A 115 -17.37 6.40 -7.19
C SER A 115 -18.06 6.83 -5.90
N THR A 116 -17.39 6.68 -4.77
CA THR A 116 -17.91 7.10 -3.46
C THR A 116 -17.73 8.59 -3.21
N GLY A 117 -16.94 9.27 -4.04
CA GLY A 117 -16.55 10.67 -3.85
C GLY A 117 -15.40 10.84 -2.85
N GLN A 118 -14.82 9.73 -2.37
CA GLN A 118 -13.68 9.69 -1.48
C GLN A 118 -12.74 8.59 -1.96
N VAL A 119 -11.44 8.84 -1.87
CA VAL A 119 -10.41 7.86 -2.25
C VAL A 119 -9.98 7.10 -1.00
N THR A 120 -10.14 5.79 -1.03
CA THR A 120 -9.63 4.90 0.02
C THR A 120 -8.11 4.71 -0.12
N PHE A 121 -7.46 4.26 0.96
CA PHE A 121 -6.04 3.91 0.91
C PHE A 121 -5.71 2.89 -0.20
N ASP A 122 -6.57 1.89 -0.42
CA ASP A 122 -6.34 0.87 -1.46
C ASP A 122 -6.38 1.47 -2.87
N GLU A 123 -7.33 2.36 -3.13
CA GLU A 123 -7.45 3.07 -4.41
C GLU A 123 -6.25 3.97 -4.66
N PHE A 124 -5.84 4.74 -3.64
CA PHE A 124 -4.64 5.55 -3.70
C PHE A 124 -3.39 4.69 -3.96
N ALA A 125 -3.21 3.61 -3.20
CA ALA A 125 -2.06 2.70 -3.32
C ALA A 125 -1.98 2.08 -4.72
N ALA A 126 -3.10 1.65 -5.29
CA ALA A 126 -3.18 1.10 -6.63
C ALA A 126 -2.77 2.13 -7.69
N TRP A 127 -3.29 3.36 -7.59
CA TRP A 127 -2.93 4.45 -8.48
C TRP A 127 -1.45 4.84 -8.36
N ALA A 128 -0.96 5.04 -7.13
CA ALA A 128 0.41 5.44 -6.84
C ALA A 128 1.44 4.42 -7.36
N THR A 129 1.15 3.12 -7.18
CA THR A 129 1.96 2.01 -7.71
C THR A 129 1.92 2.00 -9.25
N GLY A 130 0.76 2.21 -9.86
CA GLY A 130 0.57 2.25 -11.31
C GLY A 130 1.27 3.43 -12.00
N CYS A 131 1.31 4.59 -11.33
CA CYS A 131 1.98 5.80 -11.82
C CYS A 131 3.51 5.73 -11.78
N LYS A 132 4.09 4.63 -11.27
CA LYS A 132 5.54 4.50 -11.04
C LYS A 132 6.10 5.64 -10.20
N LEU A 133 5.49 5.92 -9.05
CA LEU A 133 6.31 6.32 -7.91
C LEU A 133 7.35 5.21 -7.76
N ASN A 134 8.62 5.57 -7.92
CA ASN A 134 9.70 4.61 -8.14
C ASN A 134 10.05 3.86 -6.85
N THR A 135 9.10 3.09 -6.30
CA THR A 135 9.41 2.08 -5.29
C THR A 135 10.11 0.98 -6.07
N LYS A 136 11.41 0.78 -5.81
CA LYS A 136 12.27 -0.21 -6.48
C LYS A 136 11.89 -1.65 -6.08
N GLY A 137 10.61 -1.89 -5.80
CA GLY A 137 10.12 -2.97 -4.96
C GLY A 137 9.35 -4.05 -5.70
N ASP A 138 8.70 -3.77 -6.85
CA ASP A 138 7.77 -4.72 -7.47
C ASP A 138 8.41 -6.11 -7.70
N PRO A 139 8.13 -7.10 -6.83
CA PRO A 139 8.75 -8.42 -6.91
C PRO A 139 8.19 -9.22 -8.08
N GLY A 140 7.02 -8.84 -8.60
CA GLY A 140 6.30 -9.55 -9.65
C GLY A 140 6.80 -9.24 -11.07
N ASN A 141 7.53 -8.14 -11.26
CA ASN A 141 7.99 -7.71 -12.58
C ASN A 141 9.48 -7.98 -12.86
N ARG A 142 10.13 -8.84 -12.06
CA ARG A 142 11.42 -9.44 -12.45
C ARG A 142 11.19 -10.46 -13.57
N LYS A 143 11.04 -9.96 -14.80
CA LYS A 143 11.22 -10.78 -15.99
C LYS A 143 12.58 -11.46 -15.88
N LYS A 144 12.57 -12.80 -15.96
CA LYS A 144 13.77 -13.63 -16.12
C LYS A 144 14.61 -13.16 -17.30
#